data_AF-A0A022XXB3-F1
#
_entry.id   AF-A0A022XXB3-F1
#
_cell.length_a   1.000
_cell.length_b   1.000
_cell.length_c   1.000
_cell.angle_alpha   90.00
_cell.angle_beta   90.00
_cell.angle_gamma   90.00
#
_symmetry.space_group_name_H-M   'P 1'
#
loop_
_entity.id
_entity.type
_entity.pdbx_description
1 polymer ?
#
loop_
_entity_poly.entity_id
_entity_poly.type
_entity_poly.pdbx_seq_one_letter_code
_entity_poly.pdbx_strand_id
1 'polypeptide(L)'
;MACFFSSPYLVFGAAILLRVVLLFYGLYQDSHSPMKYTDIDYYVFTDAAKFVSEGQSPYDRATYRYTPLLAWILLPTTWTGLGGQQVWFSFGKALFAVSDIIAGWLILHVLRSHQRMDMQRALKFSSIWLLNPMVATISTRGSSEGFLCVTIMALLWAVLEKRTILAGVLLGFGVHFKIYPFIYGPSIIWFLEDEGNDAFNGSKGFTLSNLTDYVCRLLTPQRIILGLTSLVVFAGLNVAMYMLYGAPFLQHTYFHHVTRVDHRHNFSPYNMLLYLSSSEISQGIPGNNFESLAFLPQLGLSAILIPLALAKRELAGSMLCQTFAFVTFNKVCTSQYFLWYLVFLPLYLPYSSLIKQPLFGITVAALWAGAQVSTHSYVEISSCKAGITD
;
A
#
# COMPACT_ATOMS: atom_id res chain seq x y z
N MET A 1 -34.45 11.88 14.43
CA MET A 1 -33.58 10.96 13.68
C MET A 1 -32.14 11.38 13.88
N ALA A 2 -31.30 10.53 14.48
CA ALA A 2 -29.86 10.79 14.46
C ALA A 2 -29.37 10.74 13.00
N CYS A 3 -28.66 11.76 12.54
CA CYS A 3 -28.02 11.73 11.23
C CYS A 3 -27.03 10.56 11.19
N PHE A 4 -27.00 9.76 10.12
CA PHE A 4 -26.14 8.56 10.00
C PHE A 4 -24.67 8.86 10.38
N PHE A 5 -24.14 9.99 9.92
CA PHE A 5 -22.77 10.43 10.20
C PHE A 5 -22.58 11.05 11.59
N SER A 6 -23.59 11.10 12.45
CA SER A 6 -23.45 11.57 13.83
C SER A 6 -23.13 10.44 14.81
N SER A 7 -23.25 9.18 14.38
CA SER A 7 -23.00 8.01 15.23
C SER A 7 -21.86 7.16 14.66
N PRO A 8 -20.72 7.04 15.38
CA PRO A 8 -19.66 6.12 15.00
C PRO A 8 -20.18 4.68 14.86
N TYR A 9 -21.06 4.24 15.76
CA TYR A 9 -21.61 2.89 15.74
C TYR A 9 -22.36 2.58 14.45
N LEU A 10 -23.08 3.54 13.87
CA LEU A 10 -23.79 3.35 12.60
C LEU A 10 -22.81 3.25 11.42
N VAL A 11 -21.80 4.12 11.37
CA VAL A 11 -20.81 4.13 10.28
C VAL A 11 -19.94 2.86 10.32
N PHE A 12 -19.38 2.52 11.48
CA PHE A 12 -18.57 1.30 11.63
C PHE A 12 -19.42 0.04 11.47
N GLY A 13 -20.65 0.02 12.01
CA GLY A 13 -21.59 -1.08 11.81
C GLY A 13 -21.90 -1.31 10.33
N ALA A 14 -22.17 -0.25 9.57
CA ALA A 14 -22.38 -0.34 8.12
C ALA A 14 -21.13 -0.79 7.36
N ALA A 15 -19.94 -0.31 7.75
CA ALA A 15 -18.67 -0.70 7.14
C ALA A 15 -18.31 -2.18 7.37
N ILE A 16 -18.60 -2.69 8.58
CA ILE A 16 -18.45 -4.11 8.92
C ILE A 16 -19.49 -4.94 8.17
N LEU A 17 -20.76 -4.52 8.19
CA LEU A 17 -21.83 -5.21 7.49
C LEU A 17 -21.56 -5.33 5.99
N LEU A 18 -21.06 -4.26 5.35
CA LEU A 18 -20.66 -4.27 3.94
C LEU A 18 -19.63 -5.38 3.66
N ARG A 19 -18.58 -5.49 4.48
CA ARG A 19 -17.55 -6.52 4.33
C ARG A 19 -18.09 -7.92 4.60
N VAL A 20 -18.92 -8.09 5.63
CA VAL A 20 -19.55 -9.37 5.95
C VAL A 20 -20.44 -9.84 4.79
N VAL A 21 -21.28 -8.96 4.24
CA VAL A 21 -22.12 -9.26 3.07
C VAL A 21 -21.25 -9.65 1.87
N LEU A 22 -20.19 -8.90 1.59
CA LEU A 22 -19.28 -9.20 0.47
C LEU A 22 -18.50 -10.51 0.67
N LEU A 23 -18.12 -10.86 1.90
CA LEU A 23 -17.48 -12.15 2.20
C LEU A 23 -18.42 -13.32 1.88
N PHE A 24 -19.66 -13.28 2.37
CA PHE A 24 -20.64 -14.33 2.10
C PHE A 24 -21.06 -14.37 0.63
N TYR A 25 -21.25 -13.19 0.00
CA TYR A 25 -21.47 -13.10 -1.44
C TYR A 25 -20.30 -13.71 -2.23
N GLY A 26 -19.06 -13.46 -1.80
CA GLY A 26 -17.88 -14.05 -2.42
C GLY A 26 -17.86 -15.57 -2.36
N LEU A 27 -18.21 -16.16 -1.20
CA LEU A 27 -18.35 -17.62 -1.05
C LEU A 27 -19.45 -18.20 -1.95
N TYR A 28 -20.58 -17.49 -2.06
CA TYR A 28 -21.66 -17.87 -2.97
C TYR A 28 -21.20 -17.80 -4.43
N GLN A 29 -20.59 -16.70 -4.86
CA GLN A 29 -20.09 -16.54 -6.23
C GLN A 29 -19.02 -17.59 -6.56
N ASP A 30 -18.10 -17.88 -5.65
CA ASP A 30 -17.05 -18.88 -5.87
C ASP A 30 -17.62 -20.30 -6.07
N SER A 31 -18.77 -20.61 -5.46
CA SER A 31 -19.43 -21.91 -5.61
C SER A 31 -20.39 -22.00 -6.81
N HIS A 32 -20.91 -20.87 -7.30
CA HIS A 32 -21.97 -20.84 -8.32
C HIS A 32 -21.54 -20.22 -9.67
N SER A 33 -20.38 -19.57 -9.74
CA SER A 33 -19.89 -18.89 -10.95
C SER A 33 -18.55 -19.48 -11.42
N PRO A 34 -18.32 -19.56 -12.75
CA PRO A 34 -16.99 -19.82 -13.29
C PRO A 34 -16.03 -18.65 -12.97
N MET A 35 -16.52 -17.41 -13.00
CA MET A 35 -15.73 -16.23 -12.63
C MET A 35 -15.66 -16.12 -11.11
N LYS A 36 -14.48 -16.44 -10.55
CA LYS A 36 -14.25 -16.46 -9.11
C LYS A 36 -14.19 -15.04 -8.52
N TYR A 37 -14.79 -14.91 -7.35
CA TYR A 37 -14.67 -13.72 -6.51
C TYR A 37 -13.31 -13.71 -5.81
N THR A 38 -12.89 -14.84 -5.23
CA THR A 38 -11.57 -14.93 -4.57
C THR A 38 -10.45 -14.56 -5.54
N ASP A 39 -9.57 -13.66 -5.11
CA ASP A 39 -8.39 -13.26 -5.87
C ASP A 39 -7.41 -14.45 -5.97
N ILE A 40 -6.75 -14.60 -7.12
CA ILE A 40 -5.77 -15.66 -7.34
C ILE A 40 -4.59 -15.56 -6.37
N ASP A 41 -4.23 -14.33 -5.98
CA ASP A 41 -3.18 -14.08 -5.00
C ASP A 41 -3.53 -14.70 -3.64
N TYR A 42 -4.81 -14.76 -3.28
CA TYR A 42 -5.24 -15.37 -2.02
C TYR A 42 -4.91 -16.86 -1.97
N TYR A 43 -5.14 -17.58 -3.08
CA TYR A 43 -4.75 -19.00 -3.17
C TYR A 43 -3.23 -19.17 -3.10
N VAL A 44 -2.47 -18.29 -3.77
CA VAL A 44 -1.00 -18.28 -3.67
C VAL A 44 -0.54 -18.08 -2.23
N PHE A 45 -1.20 -17.22 -1.46
CA PHE A 45 -0.91 -17.02 -0.04
C PHE A 45 -1.23 -18.25 0.82
N THR A 46 -2.42 -18.84 0.66
CA THR A 46 -2.86 -19.96 1.47
C THR A 46 -2.08 -21.23 1.15
N ASP A 47 -1.71 -21.45 -0.12
CA ASP A 47 -0.84 -22.55 -0.52
C ASP A 47 0.56 -22.39 0.09
N ALA A 48 1.13 -21.19 0.05
CA ALA A 48 2.40 -20.90 0.70
C ALA A 48 2.33 -21.10 2.23
N ALA A 49 1.23 -20.70 2.87
CA ALA A 49 0.99 -20.98 4.28
C ALA A 49 0.92 -22.50 4.56
N LYS A 50 0.33 -23.28 3.65
CA LYS A 50 0.31 -24.74 3.73
C LYS A 50 1.72 -25.33 3.69
N PHE A 51 2.56 -24.91 2.75
CA PHE A 51 3.98 -25.31 2.70
C PHE A 51 4.69 -25.01 4.03
N VAL A 52 4.51 -23.79 4.58
CA VAL A 52 5.09 -23.43 5.88
C VAL A 52 4.58 -24.34 7.01
N SER A 53 3.28 -24.67 7.01
CA SER A 53 2.70 -25.57 8.03
C SER A 53 3.24 -27.00 7.97
N GLU A 54 3.74 -27.42 6.80
CA GLU A 54 4.37 -28.73 6.57
C GLU A 54 5.90 -28.68 6.78
N GLY A 55 6.45 -27.56 7.26
CA GLY A 55 7.88 -27.35 7.46
C GLY A 55 8.68 -27.11 6.17
N GLN A 56 7.99 -26.83 5.06
CA GLN A 56 8.57 -26.57 3.75
C GLN A 56 8.70 -25.06 3.48
N SER A 57 9.32 -24.70 2.37
CA SER A 57 9.51 -23.30 2.00
C SER A 57 8.22 -22.74 1.38
N PRO A 58 7.76 -21.53 1.75
CA PRO A 58 6.62 -20.90 1.07
C PRO A 58 6.92 -20.63 -0.41
N TYR A 59 8.19 -20.62 -0.81
CA TYR A 59 8.62 -20.46 -2.21
C TYR A 59 8.51 -21.73 -3.04
N ASP A 60 8.25 -22.88 -2.42
CA ASP A 60 7.91 -24.10 -3.14
C ASP A 60 6.54 -23.95 -3.85
N ARG A 61 5.69 -23.03 -3.35
CA ARG A 61 4.56 -22.55 -4.11
C ARG A 61 5.03 -21.71 -5.29
N ALA A 62 4.83 -22.24 -6.50
CA ALA A 62 5.02 -21.50 -7.73
C ALA A 62 4.31 -20.13 -7.66
N THR A 63 4.96 -19.10 -8.22
CA THR A 63 4.51 -17.70 -8.24
C THR A 63 4.36 -16.98 -6.89
N TYR A 64 4.76 -17.59 -5.76
CA TYR A 64 4.86 -16.83 -4.49
C TYR A 64 6.01 -15.80 -4.57
N ARG A 65 5.68 -14.51 -4.48
CA ARG A 65 6.62 -13.36 -4.61
C ARG A 65 6.50 -12.36 -3.45
N TYR A 66 6.03 -12.84 -2.30
CA TYR A 66 5.76 -12.05 -1.11
C TYR A 66 6.75 -12.41 0.01
N THR A 67 6.78 -11.64 1.10
CA THR A 67 7.57 -12.02 2.28
C THR A 67 7.04 -13.34 2.88
N PRO A 68 7.88 -14.25 3.40
CA PRO A 68 7.40 -15.44 4.10
C PRO A 68 6.55 -15.09 5.31
N LEU A 69 6.74 -13.90 5.89
CA LEU A 69 5.97 -13.42 7.05
C LEU A 69 4.46 -13.39 6.76
N LEU A 70 4.05 -13.12 5.52
CA LEU A 70 2.64 -13.19 5.12
C LEU A 70 2.10 -14.62 5.21
N ALA A 71 2.86 -15.61 4.72
CA ALA A 71 2.49 -17.02 4.85
C ALA A 71 2.41 -17.46 6.32
N TRP A 72 3.35 -17.00 7.16
CA TRP A 72 3.31 -17.24 8.62
C TRP A 72 2.06 -16.65 9.29
N ILE A 73 1.69 -15.41 8.96
CA ILE A 73 0.47 -14.77 9.48
C ILE A 73 -0.79 -15.54 9.06
N LEU A 74 -0.75 -16.19 7.90
CA LEU A 74 -1.87 -16.93 7.33
C LEU A 74 -1.89 -18.42 7.69
N LEU A 75 -1.01 -18.89 8.57
CA LEU A 75 -1.04 -20.27 9.07
C LEU A 75 -2.42 -20.74 9.56
N PRO A 76 -3.25 -19.92 10.22
CA PRO A 76 -4.58 -20.36 10.61
C PRO A 76 -5.44 -20.83 9.44
N THR A 77 -5.17 -20.36 8.22
CA THR A 77 -5.89 -20.83 7.03
C THR A 77 -5.72 -22.32 6.80
N THR A 78 -4.61 -22.94 7.22
CA THR A 78 -4.32 -24.36 7.00
C THR A 78 -4.99 -25.28 8.02
N TRP A 79 -5.58 -24.72 9.08
CA TRP A 79 -6.17 -25.52 10.15
C TRP A 79 -7.40 -26.28 9.69
N THR A 80 -7.37 -27.59 9.90
CA THR A 80 -8.45 -28.51 9.56
C THR A 80 -9.30 -28.84 10.78
N GLY A 81 -10.61 -29.01 10.56
CA GLY A 81 -11.54 -29.49 11.57
C GLY A 81 -11.50 -31.02 11.70
N LEU A 82 -12.27 -31.54 12.65
CA LEU A 82 -12.53 -32.98 12.75
C LEU A 82 -13.10 -33.49 11.41
N GLY A 83 -12.36 -34.36 10.72
CA GLY A 83 -12.71 -34.87 9.38
C GLY A 83 -11.93 -34.26 8.21
N GLY A 84 -10.92 -33.42 8.46
CA GLY A 84 -9.95 -32.98 7.43
C GLY A 84 -10.40 -31.80 6.54
N GLN A 85 -11.59 -31.24 6.79
CA GLN A 85 -12.04 -30.05 6.06
C GLN A 85 -11.33 -28.79 6.57
N GLN A 86 -10.88 -27.93 5.66
CA GLN A 86 -10.22 -26.67 5.98
C GLN A 86 -11.27 -25.64 6.47
N VAL A 87 -11.40 -25.50 7.79
CA VAL A 87 -12.47 -24.67 8.41
C VAL A 87 -12.15 -23.18 8.33
N TRP A 88 -10.86 -22.84 8.29
CA TRP A 88 -10.37 -21.47 8.43
C TRP A 88 -9.85 -20.87 7.12
N PHE A 89 -10.21 -21.44 5.96
CA PHE A 89 -9.76 -20.93 4.65
C PHE A 89 -9.99 -19.43 4.47
N SER A 90 -11.09 -18.87 5.03
CA SER A 90 -11.39 -17.43 4.91
C SER A 90 -10.73 -16.54 5.98
N PHE A 91 -9.86 -17.08 6.85
CA PHE A 91 -9.22 -16.32 7.92
C PHE A 91 -8.46 -15.09 7.37
N GLY A 92 -7.66 -15.25 6.32
CA GLY A 92 -6.91 -14.15 5.74
C GLY A 92 -7.80 -13.05 5.18
N LYS A 93 -8.88 -13.41 4.48
CA LYS A 93 -9.90 -12.45 4.01
C LYS A 93 -10.50 -11.65 5.17
N ALA A 94 -10.84 -12.33 6.26
CA ALA A 94 -11.37 -11.66 7.46
C ALA A 94 -10.33 -10.74 8.10
N LEU A 95 -9.07 -11.17 8.21
CA LEU A 95 -7.96 -10.35 8.72
C LEU A 95 -7.75 -9.08 7.88
N PHE A 96 -7.77 -9.20 6.55
CA PHE A 96 -7.61 -8.07 5.64
C PHE A 96 -8.81 -7.12 5.71
N ALA A 97 -10.03 -7.66 5.79
CA ALA A 97 -11.24 -6.88 5.98
C ALA A 97 -11.26 -6.11 7.33
N VAL A 98 -10.81 -6.74 8.42
CA VAL A 98 -10.64 -6.10 9.73
C VAL A 98 -9.58 -4.99 9.67
N SER A 99 -8.50 -5.21 8.92
CA SER A 99 -7.45 -4.21 8.73
C SER A 99 -8.00 -2.91 8.13
N ASP A 100 -8.92 -2.99 7.16
CA ASP A 100 -9.56 -1.79 6.62
C ASP A 100 -10.36 -1.02 7.67
N ILE A 101 -11.04 -1.73 8.57
CA ILE A 101 -11.85 -1.12 9.63
C ILE A 101 -10.93 -0.37 10.62
N ILE A 102 -9.81 -0.99 11.00
CA ILE A 102 -8.81 -0.36 11.85
C ILE A 102 -8.16 0.84 11.14
N ALA A 103 -7.86 0.74 9.85
CA ALA A 103 -7.35 1.87 9.06
C ALA A 103 -8.35 3.03 9.05
N GLY A 104 -9.64 2.75 8.86
CA GLY A 104 -10.70 3.77 8.93
C GLY A 104 -10.86 4.39 10.31
N TRP A 105 -10.65 3.61 11.38
CA TRP A 105 -10.59 4.12 12.74
C TRP A 105 -9.38 5.04 12.99
N LEU A 106 -8.19 4.67 12.51
CA LEU A 106 -7.01 5.52 12.57
C LEU A 106 -7.20 6.82 11.80
N ILE A 107 -7.80 6.76 10.59
CA ILE A 107 -8.16 7.94 9.80
C ILE A 107 -9.10 8.85 10.61
N LEU A 108 -10.19 8.31 11.17
CA LEU A 108 -11.11 9.07 12.01
C LEU A 108 -10.38 9.73 13.19
N HIS A 109 -9.47 9.00 13.83
CA HIS A 109 -8.68 9.50 14.95
C HIS A 109 -7.77 10.66 14.53
N VAL A 110 -7.04 10.54 13.42
CA VAL A 110 -6.19 11.61 12.89
C VAL A 110 -7.00 12.86 12.51
N LEU A 111 -8.15 12.68 11.86
CA LEU A 111 -9.07 13.80 11.52
C LEU A 111 -9.55 14.55 12.77
N ARG A 112 -9.79 13.83 13.87
CA ARG A 112 -10.25 14.41 15.15
C ARG A 112 -9.11 15.08 15.92
N SER A 113 -8.02 14.37 16.12
CA SER A 113 -6.93 14.78 17.03
C SER A 113 -6.02 15.83 16.38
N HIS A 114 -5.66 15.66 15.11
CA HIS A 114 -4.68 16.53 14.44
C HIS A 114 -5.32 17.58 13.54
N GLN A 115 -6.45 17.27 12.91
CA GLN A 115 -7.17 18.22 12.06
C GLN A 115 -8.32 18.95 12.78
N ARG A 116 -8.54 18.63 14.07
CA ARG A 116 -9.53 19.27 14.98
C ARG A 116 -10.95 19.31 14.42
N MET A 117 -11.35 18.32 13.63
CA MET A 117 -12.69 18.26 13.05
C MET A 117 -13.74 17.86 14.08
N ASP A 118 -14.98 18.31 13.89
CA ASP A 118 -16.12 17.76 14.60
C ASP A 118 -16.37 16.29 14.22
N MET A 119 -17.03 15.53 15.11
CA MET A 119 -17.24 14.09 14.93
C MET A 119 -18.00 13.81 13.63
N GLN A 120 -19.00 14.63 13.30
CA GLN A 120 -19.85 14.38 12.14
C GLN A 120 -19.08 14.56 10.83
N ARG A 121 -18.28 15.64 10.73
CA ARG A 121 -17.42 15.89 9.58
C ARG A 121 -16.33 14.83 9.46
N ALA A 122 -15.69 14.46 10.57
CA ALA A 122 -14.66 13.43 10.56
C ALA A 122 -15.21 12.05 10.14
N LEU A 123 -16.44 11.70 10.55
CA LEU A 123 -17.14 10.50 10.10
C LEU A 123 -17.48 10.54 8.61
N LYS A 124 -17.90 11.69 8.07
CA LYS A 124 -18.13 11.83 6.61
C LYS A 124 -16.87 11.57 5.80
N PHE A 125 -15.73 12.14 6.18
CA PHE A 125 -14.47 11.94 5.45
C PHE A 125 -13.89 10.54 5.65
N SER A 126 -13.87 10.00 6.87
CA SER A 126 -13.44 8.61 7.10
C SER A 126 -14.30 7.57 6.37
N SER A 127 -15.58 7.89 6.11
CA SER A 127 -16.48 7.04 5.31
C SER A 127 -16.02 6.86 3.86
N ILE A 128 -15.20 7.77 3.32
CA ILE A 128 -14.59 7.63 1.98
C ILE A 128 -13.66 6.41 1.91
N TRP A 129 -13.15 5.94 3.05
CA TRP A 129 -12.44 4.66 3.16
C TRP A 129 -13.34 3.55 3.68
N LEU A 130 -14.03 3.77 4.81
CA LEU A 130 -14.81 2.74 5.51
C LEU A 130 -15.94 2.14 4.66
N LEU A 131 -16.66 2.99 3.92
CA LEU A 131 -17.82 2.60 3.10
C LEU A 131 -17.49 2.51 1.60
N ASN A 132 -16.20 2.47 1.25
CA ASN A 132 -15.77 2.38 -0.12
C ASN A 132 -15.91 0.93 -0.64
N PRO A 133 -16.76 0.69 -1.65
CA PRO A 133 -16.98 -0.66 -2.18
C PRO A 133 -15.73 -1.26 -2.80
N MET A 134 -14.83 -0.45 -3.37
CA MET A 134 -13.55 -0.93 -3.93
C MET A 134 -12.64 -1.46 -2.83
N VAL A 135 -12.48 -0.70 -1.74
CA VAL A 135 -11.66 -1.11 -0.58
C VAL A 135 -12.23 -2.39 0.03
N ALA A 136 -13.53 -2.40 0.30
CA ALA A 136 -14.19 -3.56 0.88
C ALA A 136 -14.07 -4.79 -0.03
N THR A 137 -14.28 -4.64 -1.34
CA THR A 137 -14.17 -5.76 -2.29
C THR A 137 -12.74 -6.31 -2.35
N ILE A 138 -11.72 -5.46 -2.47
CA ILE A 138 -10.33 -5.91 -2.60
C ILE A 138 -9.88 -6.71 -1.36
N SER A 139 -10.24 -6.26 -0.16
CA SER A 139 -9.91 -7.00 1.07
C SER A 139 -10.71 -8.30 1.21
N THR A 140 -12.02 -8.30 0.92
CA THR A 140 -12.84 -9.52 1.02
C THR A 140 -12.57 -10.54 -0.08
N ARG A 141 -11.99 -10.13 -1.21
CA ARG A 141 -11.43 -11.03 -2.23
C ARG A 141 -10.15 -11.73 -1.77
N GLY A 142 -9.49 -11.23 -0.73
CA GLY A 142 -8.29 -11.85 -0.13
C GLY A 142 -6.98 -11.13 -0.42
N SER A 143 -7.00 -9.88 -0.88
CA SER A 143 -5.77 -9.11 -1.07
C SER A 143 -5.23 -8.59 0.27
N SER A 144 -3.92 -8.72 0.49
CA SER A 144 -3.23 -8.25 1.69
C SER A 144 -3.02 -6.73 1.75
N GLU A 145 -3.40 -5.97 0.72
CA GLU A 145 -3.12 -4.52 0.66
C GLU A 145 -3.78 -3.73 1.80
N GLY A 146 -4.95 -4.16 2.30
CA GLY A 146 -5.61 -3.55 3.46
C GLY A 146 -4.76 -3.62 4.74
N PHE A 147 -4.05 -4.75 4.94
CA PHE A 147 -3.12 -4.94 6.07
C PHE A 147 -1.91 -3.99 5.99
N LEU A 148 -1.44 -3.72 4.77
CA LEU A 148 -0.38 -2.73 4.57
C LEU A 148 -0.90 -1.29 4.77
N CYS A 149 -2.11 -0.99 4.31
CA CYS A 149 -2.73 0.32 4.50
C CYS A 149 -2.94 0.66 5.98
N VAL A 150 -3.38 -0.29 6.81
CA VAL A 150 -3.47 -0.06 8.27
C VAL A 150 -2.11 0.16 8.91
N THR A 151 -1.08 -0.58 8.48
CA THR A 151 0.30 -0.39 8.95
C THR A 151 0.80 1.03 8.65
N ILE A 152 0.51 1.55 7.46
CA ILE A 152 0.91 2.90 7.03
C ILE A 152 0.11 3.99 7.74
N MET A 153 -1.20 3.80 7.96
CA MET A 153 -1.98 4.73 8.77
C MET A 153 -1.52 4.72 10.23
N ALA A 154 -1.14 3.56 10.77
CA ALA A 154 -0.59 3.45 12.11
C ALA A 154 0.78 4.15 12.20
N LEU A 155 1.61 4.04 11.16
CA LEU A 155 2.87 4.77 11.04
C LEU A 155 2.63 6.28 11.08
N LEU A 156 1.73 6.79 10.23
CA LEU A 156 1.36 8.21 10.22
C LEU A 156 0.87 8.66 11.60
N TRP A 157 -0.07 7.93 12.20
CA TRP A 157 -0.57 8.21 13.54
C TRP A 157 0.55 8.23 14.59
N ALA A 158 1.44 7.24 14.59
CA ALA A 158 2.55 7.18 15.54
C ALA A 158 3.52 8.36 15.39
N VAL A 159 3.78 8.82 14.16
CA VAL A 159 4.60 10.02 13.90
C VAL A 159 3.91 11.27 14.43
N LEU A 160 2.61 11.45 14.14
CA LEU A 160 1.85 12.62 14.58
C LEU A 160 1.69 12.69 16.11
N GLU A 161 1.59 11.53 16.78
CA GLU A 161 1.58 11.39 18.25
C GLU A 161 3.00 11.46 18.88
N LYS A 162 4.03 11.78 18.09
CA LYS A 162 5.44 11.84 18.52
C LYS A 162 5.94 10.53 19.16
N ARG A 163 5.36 9.37 18.80
CA ARG A 163 5.77 8.03 19.25
C ARG A 163 6.87 7.47 18.35
N THR A 164 8.06 8.07 18.42
CA THR A 164 9.18 7.83 17.50
C THR A 164 9.61 6.36 17.39
N ILE A 165 9.69 5.64 18.51
CA ILE A 165 10.08 4.21 18.52
C ILE A 165 9.03 3.38 17.77
N LEU A 166 7.75 3.58 18.06
CA LEU A 166 6.66 2.86 17.39
C LEU A 166 6.63 3.19 15.89
N ALA A 167 6.83 4.46 15.53
CA ALA A 167 6.94 4.87 14.13
C ALA A 167 8.10 4.16 13.42
N GLY A 168 9.27 4.06 14.04
CA GLY A 168 10.39 3.31 13.47
C GLY A 168 10.08 1.82 13.33
N VAL A 169 9.47 1.18 14.34
CA VAL A 169 9.03 -0.22 14.26
C VAL A 169 8.05 -0.45 13.10
N LEU A 170 7.03 0.40 12.97
CA LEU A 170 6.03 0.31 11.91
C LEU A 170 6.62 0.57 10.53
N LEU A 171 7.57 1.50 10.40
CA LEU A 171 8.29 1.75 9.15
C LEU A 171 9.14 0.54 8.75
N GLY A 172 9.95 0.01 9.67
CA GLY A 172 10.79 -1.16 9.42
C GLY A 172 9.97 -2.41 9.06
N PHE A 173 8.89 -2.66 9.81
CA PHE A 173 7.94 -3.73 9.51
C PHE A 173 7.25 -3.54 8.15
N GLY A 174 6.77 -2.32 7.87
CA GLY A 174 6.11 -1.98 6.61
C GLY A 174 7.02 -2.24 5.41
N VAL A 175 8.28 -1.80 5.47
CA VAL A 175 9.29 -1.99 4.41
C VAL A 175 9.65 -3.47 4.22
N HIS A 176 9.71 -4.24 5.30
CA HIS A 176 9.91 -5.70 5.21
C HIS A 176 8.70 -6.39 4.57
N PHE A 177 7.49 -5.98 4.96
CA PHE A 177 6.26 -6.57 4.46
C PHE A 177 6.05 -6.30 2.96
N LYS A 178 6.36 -5.07 2.53
CA LYS A 178 6.41 -4.66 1.13
C LYS A 178 7.41 -3.53 0.99
N ILE A 179 8.22 -3.49 -0.06
CA ILE A 179 9.34 -2.56 -0.09
C ILE A 179 8.93 -1.07 -0.06
N TYR A 180 7.84 -0.69 -0.74
CA TYR A 180 7.52 0.72 -1.07
C TYR A 180 7.36 1.70 0.12
N PRO A 181 6.92 1.34 1.34
CA PRO A 181 6.83 2.25 2.47
C PRO A 181 8.15 2.95 2.81
N PHE A 182 9.29 2.48 2.28
CA PHE A 182 10.58 3.12 2.43
C PHE A 182 10.56 4.58 1.95
N ILE A 183 9.71 4.90 0.96
CA ILE A 183 9.57 6.27 0.45
C ILE A 183 9.12 7.24 1.54
N TYR A 184 8.41 6.79 2.59
CA TYR A 184 7.95 7.68 3.66
C TYR A 184 9.06 8.11 4.62
N GLY A 185 10.17 7.37 4.69
CA GLY A 185 11.30 7.67 5.57
C GLY A 185 11.79 9.11 5.44
N PRO A 186 12.16 9.58 4.23
CA PRO A 186 12.54 10.97 3.98
C PRO A 186 11.55 12.02 4.50
N SER A 187 10.25 11.86 4.22
CA SER A 187 9.23 12.81 4.68
C SER A 187 9.09 12.81 6.20
N ILE A 188 9.15 11.65 6.84
CA ILE A 188 9.05 11.55 8.31
C ILE A 188 10.28 12.17 8.95
N ILE A 189 11.49 11.89 8.45
CA ILE A 189 12.74 12.49 8.94
C ILE A 189 12.69 14.01 8.79
N TRP A 190 12.21 14.50 7.64
CA TRP A 190 12.10 15.93 7.34
C TRP A 190 11.04 16.62 8.21
N PHE A 191 9.95 15.92 8.53
CA PHE A 191 8.85 16.40 9.38
C PHE A 191 9.21 16.41 10.88
N LEU A 192 9.99 15.44 11.35
CA LEU A 192 10.46 15.39 12.73
C LEU A 192 11.49 16.49 12.96
N GLU A 193 11.05 17.65 13.44
CA GLU A 193 11.91 18.79 13.79
C GLU A 193 12.06 18.94 15.31
N ASP A 194 13.18 19.56 15.69
CA ASP A 194 13.46 19.98 17.05
C ASP A 194 13.13 21.48 17.15
N GLU A 195 12.27 21.86 18.10
CA GLU A 195 11.69 23.22 18.24
C GLU A 195 12.75 24.32 18.44
N GLY A 196 14.02 23.97 18.69
CA GLY A 196 15.14 24.90 18.88
C GLY A 196 15.87 25.36 17.59
N ASN A 197 15.61 24.76 16.42
CA ASN A 197 16.43 24.98 15.21
C ASN A 197 15.87 26.02 14.22
N ASP A 198 14.67 26.55 14.45
CA ASP A 198 14.01 27.50 13.53
C ASP A 198 14.57 28.93 13.55
N ALA A 199 15.37 29.29 14.57
CA ALA A 199 15.94 30.63 14.70
C ALA A 199 17.01 30.97 13.64
N PHE A 200 17.48 30.01 12.84
CA PHE A 200 18.60 30.20 11.91
C PHE A 200 18.22 30.18 10.42
N ASN A 201 16.93 30.17 10.07
CA ASN A 201 16.42 30.17 8.68
C ASN A 201 16.59 31.52 7.94
N GLY A 202 17.52 32.37 8.39
CA GLY A 202 17.95 33.57 7.67
C GLY A 202 19.08 33.26 6.68
N SER A 203 18.71 33.05 5.41
CA SER A 203 19.51 33.31 4.19
C SER A 203 21.04 33.20 4.32
N LYS A 204 21.60 32.00 4.08
CA LYS A 204 23.01 31.87 3.63
C LYS A 204 23.10 30.83 2.51
N GLY A 205 23.73 31.21 1.40
CA GLY A 205 23.87 30.40 0.18
C GLY A 205 24.60 29.07 0.39
N PHE A 206 24.56 28.18 -0.59
CA PHE A 206 25.09 26.81 -0.51
C PHE A 206 26.64 26.80 -0.55
N THR A 207 27.29 26.37 0.55
CA THR A 207 28.76 26.20 0.69
C THR A 207 29.05 24.81 1.26
N LEU A 208 30.24 24.24 1.03
CA LEU A 208 30.65 22.92 1.56
C LEU A 208 30.59 22.81 3.10
N SER A 209 30.90 23.88 3.85
CA SER A 209 30.68 23.90 5.31
C SER A 209 29.20 23.86 5.69
N ASN A 210 28.31 24.31 4.80
CA ASN A 210 26.87 24.25 5.02
C ASN A 210 26.36 22.83 4.81
N LEU A 211 27.05 21.99 4.02
CA LEU A 211 26.68 20.57 3.87
C LEU A 211 26.95 19.78 5.15
N THR A 212 28.12 19.98 5.78
CA THR A 212 28.42 19.36 7.08
C THR A 212 27.47 19.83 8.17
N ASP A 213 27.16 21.13 8.22
CA ASP A 213 26.14 21.67 9.12
C ASP A 213 24.76 21.07 8.86
N TYR A 214 24.39 20.87 7.58
CA TYR A 214 23.10 20.27 7.21
C TYR A 214 23.03 18.80 7.63
N VAL A 215 24.10 18.04 7.42
CA VAL A 215 24.19 16.63 7.84
C VAL A 215 24.16 16.53 9.37
N CYS A 216 24.88 17.37 10.10
CA CYS A 216 24.81 17.44 11.56
C CYS A 216 23.40 17.81 12.05
N ARG A 217 22.69 18.69 11.34
CA ARG A 217 21.27 19.02 11.63
C ARG A 217 20.30 17.86 11.36
N LEU A 218 20.66 16.91 10.50
CA LEU A 218 19.87 15.68 10.30
C LEU A 218 20.02 14.69 11.48
N LEU A 219 21.06 14.84 12.31
CA LEU A 219 21.36 13.96 13.44
C LEU A 219 20.66 14.39 14.74
N THR A 220 19.34 14.60 14.71
CA THR A 220 18.57 14.79 15.95
C THR A 220 18.32 13.45 16.65
N PRO A 221 18.21 13.41 17.99
CA PRO A 221 17.95 12.16 18.71
C PRO A 221 16.69 11.43 18.21
N GLN A 222 15.62 12.16 17.88
CA GLN A 222 14.40 11.57 17.36
C GLN A 222 14.60 10.93 15.97
N ARG A 223 15.32 11.60 15.07
CA ARG A 223 15.64 11.06 13.74
C ARG A 223 16.52 9.81 13.83
N ILE A 224 17.51 9.83 14.73
CA ILE A 224 18.39 8.70 15.00
C ILE A 224 17.60 7.53 15.58
N ILE A 225 16.75 7.76 16.59
CA ILE A 225 15.92 6.72 17.19
C ILE A 225 15.00 6.10 16.13
N LEU A 226 14.35 6.92 15.30
CA LEU A 226 13.49 6.43 14.23
C LEU A 226 14.28 5.57 13.22
N GLY A 227 15.45 6.05 12.77
CA GLY A 227 16.30 5.34 11.84
C GLY A 227 16.86 4.04 12.40
N LEU A 228 17.31 4.02 13.66
CA LEU A 228 17.83 2.82 14.31
C LEU A 228 16.74 1.79 14.57
N THR A 229 15.58 2.21 15.09
CA THR A 229 14.48 1.27 15.37
C THR A 229 13.91 0.67 14.09
N SER A 230 13.76 1.48 13.02
CA SER A 230 13.34 0.95 11.71
C SER A 230 14.37 0.01 11.10
N LEU A 231 15.67 0.35 11.19
CA LEU A 231 16.75 -0.50 10.71
C LEU A 231 16.81 -1.82 11.47
N VAL A 232 16.72 -1.80 12.81
CA VAL A 232 16.76 -3.01 13.64
C VAL A 232 15.60 -3.94 13.31
N VAL A 233 14.38 -3.40 13.18
CA VAL A 233 13.19 -4.22 12.85
C VAL A 233 13.29 -4.76 11.42
N PHE A 234 13.63 -3.91 10.45
CA PHE A 234 13.79 -4.33 9.07
C PHE A 234 14.90 -5.39 8.92
N ALA A 235 16.09 -5.12 9.45
CA ALA A 235 17.22 -6.05 9.38
C ALA A 235 16.92 -7.34 10.15
N GLY A 236 16.35 -7.25 11.35
CA GLY A 236 16.00 -8.41 12.16
C GLY A 236 15.02 -9.35 11.45
N LEU A 237 13.96 -8.80 10.85
CA LEU A 237 13.00 -9.60 10.08
C LEU A 237 13.64 -10.20 8.82
N ASN A 238 14.47 -9.45 8.09
CA ASN A 238 15.15 -9.95 6.91
C ASN A 238 16.16 -11.05 7.23
N VAL A 239 16.96 -10.87 8.29
CA VAL A 239 17.90 -11.89 8.78
C VAL A 239 17.13 -13.13 9.22
N ALA A 240 16.05 -12.98 10.00
CA ALA A 240 15.23 -14.11 10.42
C ALA A 240 14.67 -14.89 9.22
N MET A 241 14.09 -14.22 8.22
CA MET A 241 13.55 -14.89 7.03
C MET A 241 14.65 -15.50 6.15
N TYR A 242 15.82 -14.85 6.04
CA TYR A 242 16.95 -15.40 5.31
C TYR A 242 17.54 -16.65 6.00
N MET A 243 17.61 -16.66 7.33
CA MET A 243 18.07 -17.85 8.08
C MET A 243 17.13 -19.05 7.91
N LEU A 244 15.83 -18.81 7.70
CA LEU A 244 14.85 -19.88 7.46
C LEU A 244 14.83 -20.37 6.01
N TYR A 245 14.96 -19.47 5.03
CA TYR A 245 14.65 -19.77 3.62
C TYR A 245 15.79 -19.49 2.62
N GLY A 246 16.92 -18.94 3.07
CA GLY A 246 18.12 -18.73 2.26
C GLY A 246 17.95 -17.78 1.07
N ALA A 247 18.71 -18.02 0.00
CA ALA A 247 18.69 -17.22 -1.22
C ALA A 247 17.30 -17.08 -1.90
N PRO A 248 16.44 -18.12 -1.93
CA PRO A 248 15.06 -17.99 -2.43
C PRO A 248 14.27 -16.82 -1.83
N PHE A 249 14.48 -16.51 -0.55
CA PHE A 249 13.85 -15.35 0.10
C PHE A 249 14.20 -14.04 -0.61
N LEU A 250 15.49 -13.75 -0.79
CA LEU A 250 15.93 -12.51 -1.43
C LEU A 250 15.46 -12.44 -2.89
N GLN A 251 15.55 -13.56 -3.60
CA GLN A 251 15.17 -13.64 -5.00
C GLN A 251 13.68 -13.34 -5.20
N HIS A 252 12.80 -14.00 -4.45
CA HIS A 252 11.37 -13.92 -4.67
C HIS A 252 10.70 -12.72 -4.00
N THR A 253 11.19 -12.29 -2.83
CA THR A 253 10.60 -11.15 -2.10
C THR A 253 11.11 -9.79 -2.61
N TYR A 254 12.35 -9.70 -3.08
CA TYR A 254 12.94 -8.41 -3.48
C TYR A 254 13.43 -8.38 -4.93
N PHE A 255 14.39 -9.22 -5.31
CA PHE A 255 15.08 -9.08 -6.60
C PHE A 255 14.16 -9.28 -7.80
N HIS A 256 13.18 -10.17 -7.68
CA HIS A 256 12.14 -10.35 -8.68
C HIS A 256 11.44 -9.03 -9.06
N HIS A 257 11.18 -8.13 -8.10
CA HIS A 257 10.47 -6.87 -8.39
C HIS A 257 11.33 -5.84 -9.13
N VAL A 258 12.66 -5.98 -9.09
CA VAL A 258 13.58 -5.13 -9.86
C VAL A 258 13.52 -5.51 -11.33
N THR A 259 13.44 -6.80 -11.66
CA THR A 259 13.42 -7.30 -13.04
C THR A 259 12.01 -7.52 -13.60
N ARG A 260 10.97 -7.55 -12.76
CA ARG A 260 9.59 -7.83 -13.17
C ARG A 260 9.10 -6.83 -14.21
N VAL A 261 8.45 -7.36 -15.24
CA VAL A 261 7.72 -6.62 -16.29
C VAL A 261 6.37 -7.27 -16.44
N ASP A 262 5.34 -6.46 -16.71
CA ASP A 262 4.00 -6.95 -17.01
C ASP A 262 3.45 -6.17 -18.21
N HIS A 263 3.25 -6.86 -19.32
CA HIS A 263 2.73 -6.28 -20.56
C HIS A 263 1.26 -6.66 -20.82
N ARG A 264 0.64 -7.47 -19.96
CA ARG A 264 -0.72 -8.00 -20.19
C ARG A 264 -1.75 -7.33 -19.29
N HIS A 265 -1.48 -7.22 -18.00
CA HIS A 265 -2.45 -6.77 -16.99
C HIS A 265 -1.93 -5.57 -16.19
N ASN A 266 -1.49 -4.54 -16.92
CA ASN A 266 -0.73 -3.44 -16.33
C ASN A 266 -1.38 -2.08 -16.60
N PHE A 267 -1.76 -1.36 -15.53
CA PHE A 267 -2.31 -0.01 -15.59
C PHE A 267 -1.22 1.08 -15.70
N SER A 268 0.05 0.68 -15.78
CA SER A 268 1.16 1.62 -15.89
C SER A 268 1.09 2.44 -17.19
N PRO A 269 1.45 3.72 -17.16
CA PRO A 269 1.66 4.52 -18.38
C PRO A 269 2.69 3.89 -19.33
N TYR A 270 3.55 3.01 -18.83
CA TYR A 270 4.56 2.31 -19.62
C TYR A 270 4.02 1.04 -20.33
N ASN A 271 2.77 0.61 -20.08
CA ASN A 271 2.23 -0.66 -20.60
C ASN A 271 2.49 -0.85 -22.11
N MET A 272 2.08 0.12 -22.95
CA MET A 272 2.21 -0.01 -24.40
C MET A 272 3.67 -0.13 -24.84
N LEU A 273 4.59 0.60 -24.19
CA LEU A 273 6.01 0.53 -24.48
C LEU A 273 6.59 -0.83 -24.09
N LEU A 274 6.19 -1.37 -22.94
CA LEU A 274 6.58 -2.71 -22.47
C LEU A 274 6.04 -3.80 -23.40
N TYR A 275 4.80 -3.64 -23.86
CA TYR A 275 4.17 -4.55 -24.82
C TYR A 275 4.93 -4.58 -26.14
N LEU A 276 5.21 -3.42 -26.74
CA LEU A 276 5.99 -3.33 -27.98
C LEU A 276 7.40 -3.89 -27.82
N SER A 277 8.09 -3.55 -26.73
CA SER A 277 9.43 -4.07 -26.45
C SER A 277 9.43 -5.59 -26.31
N SER A 278 8.41 -6.18 -25.66
CA SER A 278 8.28 -7.64 -25.56
C SER A 278 8.08 -8.33 -26.91
N SER A 279 7.39 -7.67 -27.85
CA SER A 279 7.23 -8.16 -29.22
C SER A 279 8.53 -8.07 -30.02
N GLU A 280 9.30 -6.98 -29.89
CA GLU A 280 10.60 -6.81 -30.54
C GLU A 280 11.61 -7.87 -30.08
N ILE A 281 11.68 -8.13 -28.76
CA ILE A 281 12.52 -9.19 -28.17
C ILE A 281 12.11 -10.55 -28.73
N SER A 282 10.81 -10.82 -28.85
CA SER A 282 10.29 -12.07 -29.43
C SER A 282 10.66 -12.24 -30.91
N GLN A 283 10.94 -11.14 -31.62
CA GLN A 283 11.42 -11.14 -33.01
C GLN A 283 12.96 -11.13 -33.12
N GLY A 284 13.68 -11.26 -32.00
CA GLY A 284 15.15 -11.30 -31.99
C GLY A 284 15.83 -9.94 -32.10
N ILE A 285 15.08 -8.84 -31.97
CA ILE A 285 15.63 -7.49 -31.94
C ILE A 285 16.07 -7.20 -30.50
N PRO A 286 17.33 -6.76 -30.26
CA PRO A 286 17.77 -6.41 -28.91
C PRO A 286 16.92 -5.26 -28.36
N GLY A 287 16.15 -5.55 -27.31
CA GLY A 287 15.33 -4.55 -26.63
C GLY A 287 16.20 -3.52 -25.90
N ASN A 288 15.78 -2.26 -25.93
CA ASN A 288 16.38 -1.20 -25.14
C ASN A 288 15.87 -1.26 -23.69
N ASN A 289 16.76 -1.10 -22.70
CA ASN A 289 16.43 -1.10 -21.25
C ASN A 289 15.66 0.15 -20.77
N PHE A 290 14.65 0.61 -21.52
CA PHE A 290 13.85 1.80 -21.18
C PHE A 290 13.11 1.66 -19.85
N GLU A 291 12.84 0.43 -19.40
CA GLU A 291 12.13 0.14 -18.15
C GLU A 291 12.87 0.66 -16.91
N SER A 292 14.20 0.64 -16.95
CA SER A 292 15.04 1.14 -15.85
C SER A 292 14.93 2.66 -15.70
N LEU A 293 14.55 3.39 -16.76
CA LEU A 293 14.33 4.83 -16.70
C LEU A 293 13.07 5.19 -15.92
N ALA A 294 12.09 4.28 -15.78
CA ALA A 294 10.88 4.52 -14.99
C ALA A 294 11.19 4.76 -13.50
N PHE A 295 12.29 4.19 -12.99
CA PHE A 295 12.72 4.39 -11.60
C PHE A 295 13.18 5.83 -11.32
N LEU A 296 13.65 6.58 -12.32
CA LEU A 296 14.12 7.95 -12.13
C LEU A 296 13.01 8.92 -11.70
N PRO A 297 11.91 9.10 -12.47
CA PRO A 297 10.81 9.92 -12.02
C PRO A 297 10.12 9.31 -10.80
N GLN A 298 10.03 7.99 -10.71
CA GLN A 298 9.41 7.30 -9.56
C GLN A 298 10.10 7.65 -8.25
N LEU A 299 11.40 7.32 -8.10
CA LEU A 299 12.16 7.54 -6.86
C LEU A 299 12.55 9.01 -6.69
N GLY A 300 12.87 9.71 -7.76
CA GLY A 300 13.21 11.13 -7.72
C GLY A 300 12.05 11.98 -7.16
N LEU A 301 10.82 11.74 -7.63
CA LEU A 301 9.65 12.44 -7.11
C LEU A 301 9.27 11.92 -5.72
N SER A 302 9.09 10.60 -5.56
CA SER A 302 8.51 10.04 -4.34
C SER A 302 9.44 10.08 -3.14
N ALA A 303 10.76 9.92 -3.32
CA ALA A 303 11.71 9.81 -2.19
C ALA A 303 12.53 11.09 -1.97
N ILE A 304 12.54 12.05 -2.90
CA ILE A 304 13.39 13.25 -2.81
C ILE A 304 12.57 14.54 -2.94
N LEU A 305 12.00 14.82 -4.11
CA LEU A 305 11.41 16.13 -4.40
C LEU A 305 10.16 16.43 -3.56
N ILE A 306 9.25 15.46 -3.43
CA ILE A 306 8.00 15.63 -2.66
C ILE A 306 8.27 15.79 -1.16
N PRO A 307 9.13 14.97 -0.51
CA PRO A 307 9.52 15.19 0.88
C PRO A 307 10.03 16.61 1.15
N LEU A 308 10.96 17.09 0.32
CA LEU A 308 11.56 18.42 0.49
C LEU A 308 10.55 19.55 0.32
N ALA A 309 9.62 19.41 -0.64
CA ALA A 309 8.63 20.43 -0.94
C ALA A 309 7.45 20.48 0.05
N LEU A 310 6.97 19.31 0.51
CA LEU A 310 5.67 19.20 1.19
C LEU A 310 5.75 18.71 2.64
N ALA A 311 6.75 17.92 3.03
CA ALA A 311 6.67 17.20 4.30
C ALA A 311 6.62 18.12 5.52
N LYS A 312 7.26 19.29 5.49
CA LYS A 312 7.16 20.29 6.57
C LYS A 312 5.80 20.98 6.67
N ARG A 313 5.07 21.06 5.56
CA ARG A 313 3.78 21.75 5.53
C ARG A 313 2.68 20.82 6.02
N GLU A 314 2.64 19.61 5.50
CA GLU A 314 1.58 18.66 5.78
C GLU A 314 2.05 17.23 5.48
N LEU A 315 2.28 16.44 6.53
CA LEU A 315 2.85 15.10 6.41
C LEU A 315 1.93 14.13 5.65
N ALA A 316 0.63 14.12 5.95
CA ALA A 316 -0.29 13.15 5.34
C ALA A 316 -0.48 13.42 3.83
N GLY A 317 -0.59 14.67 3.42
CA GLY A 317 -0.60 15.08 2.01
C GLY A 317 0.74 14.85 1.32
N SER A 318 1.88 15.03 2.01
CA SER A 318 3.17 14.62 1.48
C SER A 318 3.17 13.12 1.18
N MET A 319 2.80 12.27 2.14
CA MET A 319 2.70 10.81 1.96
C MET A 319 1.72 10.42 0.86
N LEU A 320 0.57 11.12 0.73
CA LEU A 320 -0.36 10.94 -0.39
C LEU A 320 0.34 11.20 -1.72
N CYS A 321 0.98 12.36 -1.88
CA CYS A 321 1.67 12.74 -3.11
C CYS A 321 2.83 11.78 -3.44
N GLN A 322 3.60 11.37 -2.44
CA GLN A 322 4.68 10.39 -2.60
C GLN A 322 4.14 9.07 -3.13
N THR A 323 3.04 8.57 -2.53
CA THR A 323 2.43 7.30 -2.93
C THR A 323 1.81 7.40 -4.32
N PHE A 324 1.13 8.50 -4.61
CA PHE A 324 0.54 8.75 -5.92
C PHE A 324 1.61 8.81 -7.02
N ALA A 325 2.72 9.52 -6.78
CA ALA A 325 3.86 9.56 -7.70
C ALA A 325 4.51 8.18 -7.85
N PHE A 326 4.72 7.46 -6.73
CA PHE A 326 5.31 6.14 -6.75
C PHE A 326 4.48 5.14 -7.57
N VAL A 327 3.15 5.16 -7.45
CA VAL A 327 2.24 4.28 -8.21
C VAL A 327 2.16 4.72 -9.68
N THR A 328 2.05 6.02 -9.95
CA THR A 328 1.93 6.57 -11.31
C THR A 328 3.14 6.22 -12.17
N PHE A 329 4.35 6.32 -11.62
CA PHE A 329 5.59 6.04 -12.34
C PHE A 329 6.11 4.61 -12.12
N ASN A 330 5.30 3.72 -11.52
CA ASN A 330 5.68 2.32 -11.42
C ASN A 330 5.58 1.64 -12.80
N LYS A 331 6.57 0.84 -13.16
CA LYS A 331 6.55 0.02 -14.39
C LYS A 331 5.48 -1.08 -14.38
N VAL A 332 5.05 -1.55 -13.20
CA VAL A 332 3.95 -2.50 -13.05
C VAL A 332 2.94 -1.94 -12.06
N CYS A 333 1.71 -1.74 -12.51
CA CYS A 333 0.62 -1.19 -11.71
C CYS A 333 -0.61 -2.08 -11.85
N THR A 334 -1.11 -2.60 -10.73
CA THR A 334 -2.37 -3.37 -10.67
C THR A 334 -3.43 -2.57 -9.92
N SER A 335 -4.69 -2.94 -10.05
CA SER A 335 -5.81 -2.25 -9.40
C SER A 335 -5.69 -2.17 -7.88
N GLN A 336 -5.02 -3.14 -7.26
CA GLN A 336 -4.78 -3.19 -5.81
C GLN A 336 -3.90 -2.02 -5.32
N TYR A 337 -3.01 -1.49 -6.16
CA TYR A 337 -2.08 -0.41 -5.77
C TYR A 337 -2.79 0.93 -5.52
N PHE A 338 -4.00 1.09 -6.07
CA PHE A 338 -4.79 2.30 -5.87
C PHE A 338 -5.19 2.49 -4.41
N LEU A 339 -5.29 1.42 -3.62
CA LEU A 339 -5.57 1.50 -2.18
C LEU A 339 -4.50 2.33 -1.44
N TRP A 340 -3.24 2.30 -1.92
CA TRP A 340 -2.12 2.90 -1.20
C TRP A 340 -2.22 4.41 -1.10
N TYR A 341 -2.75 5.09 -2.13
CA TYR A 341 -3.00 6.54 -2.05
C TYR A 341 -4.43 6.85 -1.61
N LEU A 342 -5.41 5.96 -1.87
CA LEU A 342 -6.80 6.14 -1.42
C LEU A 342 -6.92 6.19 0.10
N VAL A 343 -6.05 5.48 0.84
CA VAL A 343 -6.07 5.49 2.31
C VAL A 343 -5.78 6.89 2.89
N PHE A 344 -5.01 7.73 2.20
CA PHE A 344 -4.72 9.10 2.62
C PHE A 344 -5.78 10.12 2.15
N LEU A 345 -6.59 9.75 1.15
CA LEU A 345 -7.55 10.67 0.53
C LEU A 345 -8.52 11.32 1.54
N PRO A 346 -9.06 10.62 2.56
CA PRO A 346 -9.86 11.23 3.61
C PRO A 346 -9.18 12.37 4.37
N LEU A 347 -7.85 12.32 4.52
CA LEU A 347 -7.06 13.29 5.27
C LEU A 347 -6.78 14.56 4.43
N TYR A 348 -6.67 14.41 3.11
CA TYR A 348 -6.36 15.50 2.19
C TYR A 348 -7.61 16.23 1.66
N LEU A 349 -8.66 15.49 1.31
CA LEU A 349 -9.88 16.04 0.71
C LEU A 349 -10.48 17.26 1.43
N PRO A 350 -10.57 17.31 2.77
CA PRO A 350 -11.20 18.40 3.51
C PRO A 350 -10.65 19.80 3.20
N TYR A 351 -9.39 19.89 2.75
CA TYR A 351 -8.68 21.14 2.49
C TYR A 351 -8.34 21.34 1.00
N SER A 352 -8.61 20.32 0.18
CA SER A 352 -8.29 20.29 -1.24
C SER A 352 -9.13 21.23 -2.09
N SER A 353 -8.61 21.59 -3.27
CA SER A 353 -9.39 22.28 -4.31
C SER A 353 -10.56 21.43 -4.83
N LEU A 354 -10.48 20.09 -4.72
CA LEU A 354 -11.52 19.16 -5.19
C LEU A 354 -12.86 19.38 -4.49
N ILE A 355 -12.84 19.70 -3.19
CA ILE A 355 -14.06 20.02 -2.44
C ILE A 355 -14.44 21.50 -2.59
N LYS A 356 -13.45 22.41 -2.68
CA LYS A 356 -13.71 23.85 -2.85
C LYS A 356 -14.32 24.18 -4.21
N GLN A 357 -13.96 23.43 -5.26
CA GLN A 357 -14.45 23.57 -6.62
C GLN A 357 -15.14 22.25 -7.04
N PRO A 358 -16.44 22.08 -6.77
CA PRO A 358 -17.11 20.79 -6.90
C PRO A 358 -17.12 20.27 -8.34
N LEU A 359 -17.23 21.14 -9.35
CA LEU A 359 -17.16 20.72 -10.75
C LEU A 359 -15.79 20.13 -11.08
N PHE A 360 -14.70 20.76 -10.62
CA PHE A 360 -13.35 20.22 -10.80
C PHE A 360 -13.18 18.88 -10.07
N GLY A 361 -13.65 18.78 -8.82
CA GLY A 361 -13.62 17.54 -8.06
C GLY A 361 -14.39 16.39 -8.72
N ILE A 362 -15.61 16.65 -9.21
CA ILE A 362 -16.43 15.67 -9.91
C ILE A 362 -15.77 15.24 -11.22
N THR A 363 -15.22 16.17 -11.99
CA THR A 363 -14.48 15.85 -13.22
C THR A 363 -13.27 14.97 -12.94
N VAL A 364 -12.47 15.30 -11.93
CA VAL A 364 -11.32 14.47 -11.53
C VAL A 364 -11.77 13.07 -11.09
N ALA A 365 -12.84 12.96 -10.30
CA ALA A 365 -13.38 11.68 -9.87
C ALA A 365 -13.91 10.84 -11.05
N ALA A 366 -14.63 11.47 -11.99
CA ALA A 366 -15.16 10.82 -13.18
C ALA A 366 -14.03 10.36 -14.12
N LEU A 367 -13.00 11.18 -14.32
CA LEU A 367 -11.83 10.79 -15.12
C LEU A 367 -11.05 9.66 -14.47
N TRP A 368 -10.86 9.71 -13.14
CA TRP A 368 -10.20 8.64 -12.40
C TRP A 368 -10.97 7.33 -12.53
N ALA A 369 -12.29 7.33 -12.28
CA ALA A 369 -13.13 6.14 -12.42
C ALA A 369 -13.19 5.63 -13.87
N GLY A 370 -13.31 6.55 -14.84
CA GLY A 370 -13.32 6.23 -16.27
C GLY A 370 -12.02 5.58 -16.73
N ALA A 371 -10.88 6.06 -16.26
CA ALA A 371 -9.57 5.47 -16.55
C ALA A 371 -9.44 4.03 -16.03
N GLN A 372 -10.08 3.70 -14.90
CA GLN A 372 -10.08 2.33 -14.39
C GLN A 372 -10.88 1.38 -15.30
N VAL A 373 -12.07 1.82 -15.71
CA VAL A 373 -12.96 1.02 -16.57
C VAL A 373 -12.34 0.85 -17.96
N SER A 374 -11.83 1.92 -18.56
CA SER A 374 -11.25 1.86 -19.91
C SER A 374 -10.07 0.89 -19.96
N THR A 375 -9.18 0.95 -18.97
CA THR A 375 -8.00 0.09 -18.93
C THR A 375 -8.37 -1.37 -18.70
N HIS A 376 -9.42 -1.66 -17.91
CA HIS A 376 -9.95 -3.02 -17.77
C HIS A 376 -10.46 -3.57 -19.11
N SER A 377 -11.26 -2.79 -19.84
CA SER A 377 -11.82 -3.22 -21.13
C SER A 377 -10.75 -3.48 -22.19
N TYR A 378 -9.69 -2.66 -22.23
CA TYR A 378 -8.57 -2.89 -23.16
C TYR A 378 -7.81 -4.19 -22.83
N VAL A 379 -7.53 -4.44 -21.55
CA VAL A 379 -6.82 -5.63 -21.08
C VAL A 379 -7.61 -6.91 -21.40
N GLU A 380 -8.92 -6.91 -21.16
CA GLU A 380 -9.80 -8.07 -21.38
C GLU A 380 -9.92 -8.43 -22.88
N ILE A 381 -10.03 -7.42 -23.76
CA ILE A 381 -10.07 -7.61 -25.22
C ILE A 381 -8.73 -8.17 -25.75
N SER A 382 -7.61 -7.76 -25.14
CA SER A 382 -6.26 -8.19 -25.53
C SER A 382 -6.03 -9.67 -25.21
N SER A 383 -6.47 -10.11 -24.02
CA SER A 383 -6.43 -11.52 -23.61
C SER A 383 -7.33 -12.42 -24.47
N CYS A 384 -8.53 -11.94 -24.82
CA CYS A 384 -9.49 -12.71 -25.61
C CYS A 384 -9.05 -12.91 -27.09
N LYS A 385 -8.29 -11.98 -27.66
CA LYS A 385 -7.73 -12.11 -29.03
C LYS A 385 -6.49 -12.99 -29.13
N ALA A 386 -5.80 -13.25 -28.01
CA ALA A 386 -4.61 -14.09 -27.99
C ALA A 386 -4.91 -15.60 -28.06
N GLY A 387 -6.18 -16.02 -27.97
CA GLY A 387 -6.57 -17.43 -28.15
C GLY A 387 -6.01 -18.38 -27.08
N ILE A 388 -5.68 -17.87 -25.89
CA ILE A 388 -5.19 -18.66 -24.76
C ILE A 388 -6.30 -18.70 -23.72
N THR A 389 -7.06 -19.79 -23.73
CA THR A 389 -7.86 -20.22 -22.56
C THR A 389 -6.90 -20.64 -21.45
N ASP A 390 -7.19 -20.20 -20.22
CA ASP A 390 -6.44 -20.45 -18.98
C ASP A 390 -5.85 -21.86 -18.82
#